data_AF-A0A1A2AXP0-F1
#
_entry.id   AF-A0A1A2AXP0-F1
#
_cell.length_a   1.000
_cell.length_b   1.000
_cell.length_c   1.000
_cell.angle_alpha   90.00
_cell.angle_beta   90.00
_cell.angle_gamma   90.00
#
_symmetry.space_group_name_H-M   'P 1'
#
loop_
_entity.id
_entity.type
_entity.pdbx_description
1 polymer ?
#
loop_
_entity_poly.entity_id
_entity_poly.type
_entity_poly.pdbx_seq_one_letter_code
_entity_poly.pdbx_strand_id
1 'polypeptide(L)'
;MATFITIGYGDAAGYDRASDECKAAAHARDDAMRAAGALIGIAGRPVRVRNPDSSGVRTEPGPYLQSALPIAGFAVLEAEDLETAIERVSQTPCAVAHGVVEVWPLTT
;
A
#
# COMPACT_ATOMS: atom_id res chain seq x y z
N MET A 1 18.35 -9.35 -4.60
CA MET A 1 17.28 -8.59 -3.94
C MET A 1 15.98 -9.26 -4.32
N ALA A 2 15.05 -9.32 -3.38
CA ALA A 2 13.70 -9.80 -3.59
C ALA A 2 12.76 -8.61 -3.80
N THR A 3 11.80 -8.77 -4.69
CA THR A 3 10.74 -7.78 -4.92
C THR A 3 9.58 -8.03 -3.97
N PHE A 4 9.02 -6.96 -3.43
CA PHE A 4 7.84 -7.00 -2.58
C PHE A 4 6.78 -6.05 -3.12
N ILE A 5 5.51 -6.46 -3.02
CA ILE A 5 4.38 -5.53 -3.11
C ILE A 5 3.82 -5.31 -1.70
N THR A 6 3.49 -4.06 -1.39
CA THR A 6 2.85 -3.70 -0.14
C THR A 6 1.53 -3.00 -0.40
N ILE A 7 0.53 -3.29 0.44
CA ILE A 7 -0.80 -2.68 0.37
C ILE A 7 -1.05 -1.99 1.71
N GLY A 8 -1.17 -0.67 1.68
CA GLY A 8 -1.51 0.14 2.83
C GLY A 8 -3.03 0.32 2.93
N TYR A 9 -3.62 -0.11 4.04
CA TYR A 9 -5.00 0.17 4.39
C TYR A 9 -5.03 1.28 5.43
N GLY A 10 -5.71 2.39 5.10
CA GLY A 10 -5.64 3.62 5.91
C GLY A 10 -6.87 3.82 6.78
N ASP A 11 -6.66 4.23 8.03
CA ASP A 11 -7.69 4.80 8.89
C ASP A 11 -7.67 6.32 8.76
N ALA A 12 -8.66 6.92 8.11
CA ALA A 12 -8.72 8.37 7.93
C ALA A 12 -8.80 9.12 9.26
N ALA A 13 -9.58 8.62 10.23
CA ALA A 13 -9.70 9.25 11.54
C ALA A 13 -8.40 9.09 12.36
N GLY A 14 -7.78 7.91 12.25
CA GLY A 14 -6.45 7.62 12.79
C GLY A 14 -5.34 8.49 12.22
N TYR A 15 -5.40 8.77 10.92
CA TYR A 15 -4.52 9.70 10.25
C TYR A 15 -4.75 11.13 10.73
N ASP A 16 -6.00 11.62 10.73
CA ASP A 16 -6.31 13.00 11.09
C ASP A 16 -5.88 13.34 12.52
N ARG A 17 -6.02 12.41 13.47
CA ARG A 17 -5.60 12.60 14.88
C ARG A 17 -4.10 12.47 15.11
N ALA A 18 -3.33 11.92 14.17
CA ALA A 18 -1.88 11.82 14.31
C ALA A 18 -1.25 13.23 14.32
N SER A 19 -0.18 13.41 15.10
CA SER A 19 0.52 14.69 15.15
C SER A 19 1.12 15.05 13.79
N ASP A 20 1.28 16.35 13.53
CA ASP A 20 1.90 16.81 12.28
C ASP A 20 3.34 16.31 12.12
N GLU A 21 4.06 16.17 13.23
CA GLU A 21 5.40 15.54 13.26
C GLU A 21 5.35 14.07 12.83
N CYS A 22 4.39 13.29 13.33
CA CYS A 22 4.20 11.89 12.94
C CYS A 22 3.87 11.78 11.45
N LYS A 23 2.93 12.60 10.96
CA LYS A 23 2.55 12.65 9.54
C LYS A 23 3.76 13.01 8.67
N ALA A 24 4.51 14.05 9.03
CA ALA A 24 5.67 14.51 8.28
C ALA A 24 6.78 13.44 8.22
N ALA A 25 7.09 12.80 9.35
CA ALA A 25 8.07 11.72 9.39
C ALA A 25 7.64 10.52 8.53
N ALA A 26 6.36 10.15 8.58
CA ALA A 26 5.82 9.05 7.79
C ALA A 26 5.84 9.32 6.29
N HIS A 27 5.51 10.54 5.85
CA HIS A 27 5.62 10.94 4.44
C HIS A 27 7.08 11.05 3.99
N ALA A 28 7.98 11.54 4.84
CA ALA A 28 9.41 11.53 4.56
C ALA A 28 9.95 10.10 4.38
N ARG A 29 9.39 9.11 5.09
CA ARG A 29 9.71 7.69 4.87
C ARG A 29 9.31 7.23 3.47
N ASP A 30 8.09 7.54 3.03
CA ASP A 30 7.63 7.22 1.67
C ASP A 30 8.55 7.89 0.62
N ASP A 31 8.92 9.15 0.83
CA ASP A 31 9.80 9.88 -0.08
C ASP A 31 11.21 9.26 -0.15
N ALA A 32 11.76 8.85 1.00
CA ALA A 32 13.03 8.14 1.04
C ALA A 32 12.96 6.80 0.30
N MET A 33 11.86 6.05 0.44
CA MET A 33 11.65 4.82 -0.31
C MET A 33 11.52 5.08 -1.82
N ARG A 34 10.79 6.13 -2.24
CA ARG A 34 10.72 6.54 -3.65
C ARG A 34 12.11 6.87 -4.20
N ALA A 35 12.90 7.64 -3.45
CA ALA A 35 14.27 8.00 -3.84
C ALA A 35 15.18 6.77 -3.96
N ALA A 36 14.93 5.73 -3.16
CA ALA A 36 15.61 4.43 -3.25
C ALA A 36 15.08 3.52 -4.37
N GLY A 37 14.14 4.00 -5.20
CA GLY A 37 13.63 3.29 -6.37
C GLY A 37 12.31 2.54 -6.16
N ALA A 38 11.65 2.68 -5.01
CA ALA A 38 10.31 2.10 -4.82
C ALA A 38 9.26 2.82 -5.68
N LEU A 39 8.40 2.05 -6.34
CA LEU A 39 7.18 2.57 -6.95
C LEU A 39 6.11 2.70 -5.88
N ILE A 40 5.70 3.93 -5.53
CA ILE A 40 4.69 4.17 -4.48
C ILE A 40 3.53 4.98 -5.04
N GLY A 41 2.30 4.54 -4.79
CA GLY A 41 1.10 5.21 -5.26
C GLY A 41 -0.01 5.28 -4.20
N ILE A 42 -0.83 6.33 -4.28
CA ILE A 42 -2.08 6.47 -3.53
C ILE A 42 -3.19 5.81 -4.36
N ALA A 43 -3.98 4.95 -3.74
CA ALA A 43 -5.03 4.23 -4.44
C ALA A 43 -6.30 5.08 -4.61
N GLY A 44 -6.84 5.09 -5.82
CA GLY A 44 -8.16 5.68 -6.10
C GLY A 44 -9.30 4.67 -5.88
N ARG A 45 -10.50 5.00 -6.38
CA ARG A 45 -11.64 4.07 -6.38
C ARG A 45 -11.38 2.92 -7.38
N PRO A 46 -11.37 1.66 -6.94
CA PRO A 46 -11.09 0.53 -7.84
C PRO A 46 -12.31 0.20 -8.71
N VAL A 47 -12.04 -0.52 -9.81
CA VAL A 47 -13.02 -1.14 -10.71
C VAL A 47 -12.69 -2.62 -10.81
N ARG A 48 -13.69 -3.49 -10.64
CA ARG A 48 -13.56 -4.93 -10.88
C ARG A 48 -13.77 -5.22 -12.35
N VAL A 49 -12.94 -6.09 -12.91
CA VAL A 49 -13.04 -6.55 -14.29
C VAL A 49 -13.21 -8.07 -14.30
N ARG A 50 -14.13 -8.60 -15.12
CA ARG A 50 -14.34 -10.03 -15.35
C ARG A 50 -14.46 -10.31 -16.84
N ASN A 51 -13.81 -11.37 -17.32
CA ASN A 51 -13.90 -11.82 -18.72
C ASN A 51 -13.73 -13.36 -18.78
N PRO A 52 -14.67 -14.15 -18.24
CA PRO A 52 -14.56 -15.60 -18.30
C PRO A 52 -14.53 -16.06 -19.75
N ASP A 53 -13.67 -17.04 -20.02
CA ASP A 53 -13.52 -17.67 -21.34
C ASP A 53 -13.25 -16.69 -22.49
N SER A 54 -12.77 -15.49 -22.18
CA SER A 54 -12.61 -14.39 -23.13
C SER A 54 -13.90 -14.03 -23.89
N SER A 55 -15.08 -14.26 -23.30
CA SER A 55 -16.38 -14.10 -23.97
C SER A 55 -16.94 -12.68 -23.94
N GLY A 56 -16.26 -11.73 -23.31
CA GLY A 56 -16.67 -10.33 -23.21
C GLY A 56 -16.32 -9.69 -21.86
N VAL A 57 -15.84 -8.45 -21.91
CA VAL A 57 -15.42 -7.69 -20.74
C VAL A 57 -16.64 -7.17 -19.97
N ARG A 58 -16.68 -7.44 -18.66
CA ARG A 58 -17.62 -6.85 -17.71
C ARG A 58 -16.87 -6.05 -16.66
N THR A 59 -17.33 -4.83 -16.38
CA THR A 59 -16.75 -3.97 -15.36
C THR A 59 -17.77 -3.57 -14.31
N GLU A 60 -17.38 -3.56 -13.04
CA GLU A 60 -18.21 -3.12 -11.93
C GLU A 60 -17.42 -2.17 -11.01
N PRO A 61 -17.99 -1.04 -10.57
CA PRO A 61 -17.30 -0.15 -9.65
C PRO A 61 -17.14 -0.77 -8.25
N GLY A 62 -16.07 -0.38 -7.56
CA GLY A 62 -15.77 -0.75 -6.18
C GLY A 62 -14.78 -1.91 -6.04
N PRO A 63 -14.31 -2.21 -4.81
CA PRO A 63 -13.31 -3.24 -4.57
C PRO A 63 -13.91 -4.65 -4.63
N TYR A 64 -13.07 -5.67 -4.81
CA TYR A 64 -13.48 -7.08 -4.65
C TYR A 64 -13.52 -7.47 -3.18
N LEU A 65 -12.42 -7.23 -2.47
CA LEU A 65 -12.33 -7.45 -1.03
C LEU A 65 -13.00 -6.30 -0.27
N GLN A 66 -13.75 -6.63 0.77
CA GLN A 66 -14.26 -5.66 1.73
C GLN A 66 -13.49 -5.81 3.04
N SER A 67 -13.07 -4.68 3.59
CA SER A 67 -12.29 -4.57 4.82
C SER A 67 -12.78 -3.38 5.63
N ALA A 68 -12.49 -3.37 6.94
CA ALA A 68 -12.84 -2.23 7.80
C ALA A 68 -12.09 -0.95 7.40
N LEU A 69 -10.88 -1.09 6.86
CA LEU A 69 -10.05 0.01 6.37
C LEU A 69 -9.95 -0.05 4.84
N PRO A 70 -10.17 1.06 4.10
CA PRO A 70 -9.97 1.09 2.67
C PRO A 70 -8.49 1.01 2.31
N ILE A 71 -8.19 0.48 1.11
CA ILE A 71 -6.85 0.60 0.52
C ILE A 71 -6.58 2.09 0.29
N ALA A 72 -5.53 2.61 0.93
CA ALA A 72 -5.07 3.99 0.83
C ALA A 72 -3.89 4.14 -0.13
N GLY A 73 -3.07 3.10 -0.29
CA GLY A 73 -1.92 3.13 -1.18
C GLY A 73 -1.23 1.79 -1.33
N PHE A 74 -0.18 1.77 -2.15
CA PHE A 74 0.65 0.61 -2.37
C PHE A 74 2.10 1.02 -2.61
N ALA A 75 3.03 0.08 -2.41
CA ALA A 75 4.39 0.19 -2.91
C ALA A 75 4.85 -1.10 -3.62
N VAL A 76 5.73 -0.98 -4.60
CA VAL A 76 6.57 -2.08 -5.11
C VAL A 76 8.02 -1.68 -4.81
N LEU A 77 8.74 -2.53 -4.08
CA LEU A 77 10.09 -2.21 -3.60
C LEU A 77 11.01 -3.44 -3.62
N GLU A 78 12.29 -3.19 -3.85
CA GLU A 78 13.35 -4.18 -3.70
C GLU A 78 13.93 -4.12 -2.29
N ALA A 79 14.13 -5.28 -1.66
CA ALA A 79 14.83 -5.41 -0.39
C ALA A 79 15.71 -6.67 -0.38
N GLU A 80 16.60 -6.79 0.60
CA GLU A 80 17.47 -7.97 0.73
C GLU A 80 16.64 -9.21 1.09
N ASP A 81 15.70 -9.04 2.01
CA ASP A 81 14.78 -10.06 2.51
C ASP A 81 13.47 -9.44 3.01
N LEU A 82 12.57 -10.30 3.52
CA LEU A 82 11.27 -9.88 4.04
C LEU A 82 11.39 -8.97 5.27
N GLU A 83 12.34 -9.23 6.17
CA GLU A 83 12.55 -8.42 7.37
C GLU A 83 12.96 -6.99 6.99
N THR A 84 13.86 -6.84 6.03
CA THR A 84 14.26 -5.54 5.48
C THR A 84 13.07 -4.83 4.83
N ALA A 85 12.19 -5.56 4.13
CA ALA A 85 10.97 -4.98 3.57
C ALA A 85 10.00 -4.51 4.66
N ILE A 86 9.81 -5.30 5.72
CA ILE A 86 8.97 -4.96 6.89
C ILE A 86 9.50 -3.72 7.58
N GLU A 87 10.80 -3.66 7.86
CA GLU A 87 11.45 -2.50 8.46
C GLU A 87 11.18 -1.26 7.60
N ARG A 88 11.32 -1.40 6.28
CA ARG A 88 11.11 -0.31 5.33
C ARG A 88 9.73 0.31 5.41
N VAL A 89 8.69 -0.51 5.54
CA VAL A 89 7.31 -0.03 5.57
C VAL A 89 6.75 0.24 6.96
N SER A 90 7.42 -0.19 8.02
CA SER A 90 6.97 -0.04 9.42
C SER A 90 6.73 1.41 9.87
N GLN A 91 7.33 2.37 9.17
CA GLN A 91 7.24 3.80 9.46
C GLN A 91 6.42 4.59 8.42
N THR A 92 5.71 3.90 7.53
CA THR A 92 4.87 4.55 6.51
C THR A 92 3.53 4.99 7.10
N PRO A 93 2.78 5.91 6.45
CA PRO A 93 1.57 6.49 7.02
C PRO A 93 0.55 5.46 7.49
N CYS A 94 0.30 4.40 6.70
CA CYS A 94 -0.65 3.35 7.08
C CYS A 94 -0.17 2.53 8.29
N ALA A 95 1.14 2.34 8.47
CA ALA A 95 1.66 1.58 9.61
C ALA A 95 1.57 2.36 10.93
N VAL A 96 1.82 3.67 10.91
CA VAL A 96 1.91 4.48 12.14
C VAL A 96 0.61 5.18 12.51
N ALA A 97 -0.29 5.40 11.56
CA ALA A 97 -1.51 6.18 11.75
C ALA A 97 -2.77 5.31 11.86
N HIS A 98 -2.68 4.21 12.61
CA HIS A 98 -3.79 3.28 12.90
C HIS A 98 -4.36 2.52 11.70
N GLY A 99 -3.63 2.51 10.58
CA GLY A 99 -3.89 1.62 9.47
C GLY A 99 -3.20 0.27 9.64
N VAL A 100 -2.96 -0.40 8.51
CA VAL A 100 -2.12 -1.59 8.42
C VAL A 100 -1.44 -1.64 7.06
N VAL A 101 -0.24 -2.23 6.99
CA VAL A 101 0.45 -2.53 5.74
C VAL A 101 0.62 -4.03 5.61
N GLU A 102 0.08 -4.62 4.54
CA GLU A 102 0.41 -5.99 4.15
C GLU A 102 1.68 -5.98 3.30
N VAL A 103 2.58 -6.94 3.53
CA VAL A 103 3.85 -7.09 2.78
C VAL A 103 3.88 -8.47 2.14
N TRP A 104 3.97 -8.51 0.82
CA TRP A 104 3.90 -9.75 0.04
C TRP A 104 5.19 -9.94 -0.75
N PRO A 105 5.93 -11.03 -0.53
CA PRO A 105 7.03 -11.43 -1.41
C PRO A 105 6.48 -11.73 -2.81
N LEU A 106 7.14 -11.22 -3.84
CA LEU A 106 6.83 -11.53 -5.23
C LEU A 106 7.78 -12.58 -5.78
N THR A 107 7.23 -13.51 -6.55
CA THR A 107 8.00 -14.41 -7.43
C THR A 107 7.77 -13.94 -8.85
N THR A 108 8.84 -13.56 -9.54
CA THR A 108 8.82 -13.09 -10.93
C THR A 108 9.45 -14.09 -11.88
#